data_AF-A0AAD9L1V4-F1
#
_entry.id   AF-A0AAD9L1V4-F1
#
_cell.length_a   1.000
_cell.length_b   1.000
_cell.length_c   1.000
_cell.angle_alpha   90.00
_cell.angle_beta   90.00
_cell.angle_gamma   90.00
#
_symmetry.space_group_name_H-M   'P 1'
#
loop_
_entity.id
_entity.type
_entity.pdbx_description
1 polymer ?
#
loop_
_entity_poly.entity_id
_entity_poly.type
_entity_poly.pdbx_seq_one_letter_code
_entity_poly.pdbx_strand_id
1 'polypeptide(L)'
;MVGGNKLNSVLEFTYLGSTISSNGCIDDEIQRRMAKASASFSRLRQKLWNNHHVSMWVKGKIYRAIVLATLLYVAEAWTVYRRQVKKLHAFMMQHQRSIMRITWMDKVTNKEILERTGFMKIF
;
A
#
# COMPACT_ATOMS: atom_id res chain seq x y z
N MET A 1 34.91 -2.63 -6.91
CA MET A 1 36.05 -3.53 -6.65
C MET A 1 36.18 -3.64 -5.14
N VAL A 2 36.14 -4.84 -4.58
CA VAL A 2 36.52 -5.10 -3.19
C VAL A 2 37.72 -6.05 -3.27
N GLY A 3 38.87 -5.64 -2.75
CA GLY A 3 40.08 -6.45 -2.78
C GLY A 3 40.56 -6.88 -4.17
N GLY A 4 40.38 -6.07 -5.21
CA GLY A 4 40.91 -6.36 -6.56
C GLY A 4 40.05 -7.27 -7.45
N ASN A 5 38.97 -7.88 -6.92
CA ASN A 5 38.07 -8.71 -7.73
C ASN A 5 36.91 -7.90 -8.36
N LYS A 6 36.66 -8.12 -9.66
CA LYS A 6 35.47 -7.62 -10.37
C LYS A 6 34.26 -8.43 -9.92
N LEU A 7 33.30 -7.79 -9.27
CA LEU A 7 32.03 -8.41 -8.89
C LEU A 7 31.15 -8.57 -10.13
N ASN A 8 30.53 -9.73 -10.29
CA ASN A 8 29.57 -9.98 -11.37
C ASN A 8 28.33 -9.09 -11.18
N SER A 9 27.98 -8.34 -12.23
CA SER A 9 26.74 -7.57 -12.26
C SER A 9 25.57 -8.51 -12.48
N VAL A 10 24.68 -8.62 -11.50
CA VAL A 10 23.46 -9.42 -11.58
C VAL A 10 22.29 -8.48 -11.90
N LEU A 11 21.40 -8.89 -12.81
CA LEU A 11 20.25 -8.09 -13.23
C LEU A 11 19.25 -7.85 -12.09
N GLU A 12 19.17 -8.77 -11.14
CA GLU A 12 18.31 -8.70 -9.95
C GLU A 12 19.07 -9.20 -8.71
N PHE A 13 19.01 -8.43 -7.62
CA PHE A 13 19.60 -8.78 -6.34
C PHE A 13 18.56 -8.60 -5.23
N THR A 14 18.22 -9.67 -4.52
CA THR A 14 17.30 -9.59 -3.39
C THR A 14 18.07 -9.26 -2.11
N TYR A 15 17.90 -8.05 -1.60
CA TYR A 15 18.48 -7.59 -0.35
C TYR A 15 17.38 -7.32 0.68
N LEU A 16 17.45 -8.00 1.84
CA LEU A 16 16.51 -7.84 2.96
C LEU A 16 15.01 -7.90 2.56
N GLY A 17 14.68 -8.69 1.53
CA GLY A 17 13.32 -8.87 1.02
C GLY A 17 12.86 -7.84 -0.02
N SER A 18 13.74 -6.95 -0.49
CA SER A 18 13.53 -6.04 -1.62
C SER A 18 14.46 -6.43 -2.78
N THR A 19 13.90 -6.60 -3.98
CA THR A 19 14.67 -6.95 -5.18
C THR A 19 15.13 -5.67 -5.86
N ILE A 20 16.42 -5.41 -5.76
CA ILE A 20 17.14 -4.31 -6.40
C ILE A 20 17.54 -4.79 -7.79
N SER A 21 16.89 -4.27 -8.83
CA SER A 21 17.28 -4.55 -10.22
C SER A 21 18.23 -3.47 -10.73
N SER A 22 19.13 -3.84 -11.64
CA SER A 22 20.05 -2.91 -12.32
C SER A 22 19.36 -1.75 -13.07
N ASN A 23 18.06 -1.88 -13.36
CA ASN A 23 17.24 -0.82 -13.98
C ASN A 23 16.47 0.03 -12.95
N GLY A 24 16.55 -0.30 -11.65
CA GLY A 24 16.06 0.52 -10.54
C GLY A 24 14.58 0.92 -10.60
N CYS A 25 13.71 0.18 -11.29
CA CYS A 25 12.35 0.64 -11.55
C CYS A 25 11.49 0.53 -10.28
N ILE A 26 11.41 1.63 -9.53
CA ILE A 26 10.58 1.81 -8.33
C ILE A 26 9.12 1.39 -8.56
N ASP A 27 8.64 1.46 -9.81
CA ASP A 27 7.30 1.01 -10.19
C ASP A 27 7.07 -0.48 -9.91
N ASP A 28 8.08 -1.34 -10.09
CA ASP A 28 7.97 -2.78 -9.84
C ASP A 28 7.93 -3.07 -8.33
N GLU A 29 8.75 -2.38 -7.54
CA GLU A 29 8.71 -2.51 -6.08
C GLU A 29 7.37 -2.02 -5.51
N ILE A 30 6.87 -0.88 -6.00
CA ILE A 30 5.54 -0.38 -5.63
C ILE A 30 4.46 -1.40 -5.97
N GLN A 31 4.51 -2.01 -7.15
CA GLN A 31 3.56 -3.06 -7.54
C GLN A 31 3.64 -4.27 -6.62
N ARG A 32 4.84 -4.74 -6.27
CA ARG A 32 5.03 -5.84 -5.31
C ARG A 32 4.44 -5.50 -3.94
N ARG A 33 4.63 -4.27 -3.46
CA ARG A 33 4.03 -3.82 -2.19
C ARG A 33 2.52 -3.71 -2.25
N MET A 34 1.97 -3.15 -3.34
CA MET A 34 0.52 -3.11 -3.56
C MET A 34 -0.07 -4.52 -3.57
N ALA A 35 0.58 -5.48 -4.21
CA ALA A 35 0.14 -6.88 -4.21
C ALA A 35 0.14 -7.50 -2.80
N LYS A 36 1.24 -7.31 -2.04
CA LYS A 36 1.32 -7.78 -0.64
C LYS A 36 0.25 -7.13 0.25
N ALA A 37 0.07 -5.81 0.14
CA ALA A 37 -0.95 -5.08 0.90
C ALA A 37 -2.38 -5.54 0.52
N SER A 38 -2.64 -5.79 -0.77
CA SER A 38 -3.92 -6.31 -1.26
C SER A 38 -4.20 -7.72 -0.72
N ALA A 39 -3.19 -8.59 -0.66
CA ALA A 39 -3.31 -9.91 -0.05
C ALA A 39 -3.65 -9.80 1.45
N SER A 40 -2.95 -8.95 2.20
CA SER A 40 -3.24 -8.70 3.62
C SER A 40 -4.66 -8.14 3.81
N PHE A 41 -5.07 -7.19 2.97
CA PHE A 41 -6.43 -6.63 3.00
C PHE A 41 -7.48 -7.70 2.73
N SER A 42 -7.28 -8.54 1.70
CA SER A 42 -8.23 -9.59 1.32
C SER A 42 -8.40 -10.65 2.40
N ARG A 43 -7.31 -11.03 3.10
CA ARG A 43 -7.36 -11.98 4.24
C ARG A 43 -8.25 -11.49 5.38
N LEU A 44 -8.33 -10.18 5.59
CA LEU A 44 -9.14 -9.56 6.64
C LEU A 44 -10.60 -9.31 6.22
N ARG A 45 -10.96 -9.56 4.97
CA ARG A 45 -12.24 -9.12 4.41
C ARG A 45 -13.46 -9.67 5.12
N GLN A 46 -13.54 -10.98 5.32
CA GLN A 46 -14.72 -11.58 5.94
C GLN A 46 -14.81 -11.29 7.44
N LYS A 47 -13.69 -11.43 8.17
CA LYS A 47 -13.68 -11.32 9.63
C LYS A 47 -13.77 -9.88 10.13
N LEU A 48 -13.25 -8.91 9.36
CA LEU A 48 -13.10 -7.54 9.82
C LEU A 48 -13.87 -6.54 8.96
N TRP A 49 -13.59 -6.44 7.65
CA TRP A 49 -14.20 -5.40 6.81
C TRP A 49 -15.71 -5.59 6.68
N ASN A 50 -16.15 -6.83 6.47
CA ASN A 50 -17.55 -7.24 6.34
C ASN A 50 -18.27 -7.44 7.70
N ASN A 51 -17.59 -7.24 8.82
CA ASN A 51 -18.22 -7.37 10.14
C ASN A 51 -18.87 -6.04 10.56
N HIS A 52 -20.17 -6.04 10.88
CA HIS A 52 -20.90 -4.86 11.35
C HIS A 52 -20.67 -4.55 12.82
N HIS A 53 -20.29 -5.55 13.62
CA HIS A 53 -20.04 -5.38 15.06
C HIS A 53 -18.71 -4.68 15.35
N VAL A 54 -17.81 -4.60 14.36
CA VAL A 54 -16.53 -3.89 14.50
C VAL A 54 -16.70 -2.44 14.10
N SER A 55 -16.36 -1.53 15.02
CA SER A 55 -16.44 -0.10 14.79
C SER A 55 -15.49 0.36 13.67
N MET A 56 -15.88 1.43 12.99
CA MET A 56 -15.09 2.02 11.91
C MET A 56 -13.69 2.46 12.41
N TRP A 57 -13.63 2.95 13.66
CA TRP A 57 -12.37 3.36 14.30
C TRP A 57 -11.38 2.19 14.44
N VAL A 58 -11.84 1.02 14.90
CA VAL A 58 -11.01 -0.19 15.01
C VAL A 58 -10.55 -0.66 13.63
N LYS A 59 -11.45 -0.66 12.63
CA LYS A 59 -11.09 -0.98 11.23
C LYS A 59 -10.00 -0.03 10.71
N GLY A 60 -10.08 1.25 11.04
CA GLY A 60 -9.04 2.25 10.76
C GLY A 60 -7.68 1.93 11.36
N LYS A 61 -7.66 1.58 12.64
CA LYS A 61 -6.42 1.21 13.34
C LYS A 61 -5.78 -0.03 12.71
N ILE A 62 -6.56 -1.07 12.43
CA ILE A 62 -6.04 -2.30 11.82
C ILE A 62 -5.57 -2.06 10.39
N TYR A 63 -6.30 -1.27 9.60
CA TYR A 63 -5.88 -0.90 8.25
C TYR A 63 -4.51 -0.23 8.26
N ARG A 64 -4.29 0.75 9.16
CA ARG A 64 -3.00 1.42 9.31
C ARG A 64 -1.90 0.46 9.79
N ALA A 65 -2.19 -0.36 10.80
CA ALA A 65 -1.19 -1.24 11.41
C ALA A 65 -0.73 -2.38 10.48
N ILE A 66 -1.61 -2.90 9.62
CA ILE A 66 -1.31 -4.08 8.80
C ILE A 66 -1.14 -3.68 7.33
N VAL A 67 -2.19 -3.14 6.72
CA VAL A 67 -2.25 -2.95 5.26
C VAL A 67 -1.36 -1.80 4.85
N LEU A 68 -1.44 -0.67 5.55
CA LEU A 68 -0.60 0.48 5.25
C LEU A 68 0.87 0.23 5.58
N ALA A 69 1.17 -0.38 6.73
CA ALA A 69 2.53 -0.76 7.09
C ALA A 69 3.16 -1.69 6.04
N THR A 70 2.39 -2.65 5.52
CA THR A 70 2.85 -3.54 4.42
C THR A 70 3.12 -2.75 3.14
N LEU A 71 2.27 -1.77 2.82
CA LEU A 71 2.38 -0.95 1.62
C LEU A 71 3.58 0.00 1.68
N LEU A 72 3.82 0.62 2.83
CA LEU A 72 4.87 1.62 3.04
C LEU A 72 6.19 1.04 3.52
N TYR A 73 6.31 -0.28 3.63
CA TYR A 73 7.57 -0.91 3.99
C TYR A 73 8.63 -0.59 2.93
N VAL A 74 9.74 0.03 3.36
CA VAL A 74 10.85 0.51 2.51
C VAL A 74 10.47 1.71 1.62
N ALA A 75 9.32 2.36 1.87
CA ALA A 75 8.93 3.57 1.13
C ALA A 75 9.89 4.75 1.35
N GLU A 76 10.63 4.78 2.46
CA GLU A 76 11.68 5.78 2.74
C GLU A 76 12.82 5.75 1.71
N ALA A 77 13.06 4.61 1.07
CA ALA A 77 14.09 4.46 0.05
C ALA A 77 13.55 4.68 -1.38
N TRP A 78 12.26 5.02 -1.55
CA TRP A 78 11.67 5.27 -2.86
C TRP A 78 11.86 6.72 -3.28
N THR A 79 12.52 6.96 -4.41
CA THR A 79 12.37 8.21 -5.16
C THR A 79 11.02 8.22 -5.89
N VAL A 80 9.96 8.54 -5.16
CA VAL A 80 8.59 8.59 -5.70
C VAL A 80 8.35 9.82 -6.58
N TYR A 81 7.88 9.61 -7.81
CA TYR A 81 7.38 10.68 -8.66
C TYR A 81 5.86 10.87 -8.48
N ARG A 82 5.34 11.99 -8.99
CA ARG A 82 3.92 12.37 -8.87
C ARG A 82 2.96 11.29 -9.40
N ARG A 83 3.39 10.52 -10.41
CA ARG A 83 2.61 9.41 -10.98
C ARG A 83 2.40 8.28 -9.96
N GLN A 84 3.47 7.87 -9.27
CA GLN A 84 3.42 6.82 -8.26
C GLN A 84 2.57 7.24 -7.06
N VAL A 85 2.70 8.49 -6.60
CA VAL A 85 1.87 9.02 -5.51
C VAL A 85 0.38 8.98 -5.88
N LYS A 86 0.01 9.38 -7.10
CA LYS A 86 -1.38 9.28 -7.58
C LYS A 86 -1.87 7.83 -7.60
N LYS A 87 -1.04 6.88 -8.02
CA LYS A 87 -1.37 5.45 -8.05
C LYS A 87 -1.59 4.88 -6.65
N LEU A 88 -0.69 5.20 -5.70
CA LEU A 88 -0.81 4.81 -4.30
C LEU A 88 -2.05 5.42 -3.64
N HIS A 89 -2.32 6.70 -3.89
CA HIS A 89 -3.51 7.37 -3.38
C HIS A 89 -4.79 6.73 -3.91
N ALA A 90 -4.86 6.44 -5.22
CA ALA A 90 -6.00 5.73 -5.79
C ALA A 90 -6.21 4.35 -5.15
N PHE A 91 -5.14 3.61 -4.91
CA PHE A 91 -5.18 2.32 -4.23
C PHE A 91 -5.71 2.42 -2.79
N MET A 92 -5.22 3.39 -2.00
CA MET A 92 -5.70 3.63 -0.64
C MET A 92 -7.18 4.02 -0.62
N MET A 93 -7.61 4.88 -1.56
CA MET A 93 -9.02 5.29 -1.71
C MET A 93 -9.94 4.10 -2.00
N GLN A 94 -9.51 3.13 -2.81
CA GLN A 94 -10.29 1.91 -3.08
C GLN A 94 -10.48 1.08 -1.81
N HIS A 95 -9.44 0.93 -0.99
CA HIS A 95 -9.55 0.24 0.29
C HIS A 95 -10.48 0.98 1.27
N GLN A 96 -10.37 2.31 1.37
CA GLN A 96 -11.26 3.11 2.23
C GLN A 96 -12.73 2.95 1.84
N ARG A 97 -13.04 3.03 0.54
CA ARG A 97 -14.39 2.74 0.03
C ARG A 97 -14.87 1.36 0.43
N SER A 98 -14.03 0.34 0.26
CA SER A 98 -14.37 -1.04 0.59
C SER A 98 -14.65 -1.22 2.09
N ILE A 99 -13.85 -0.62 2.97
CA ILE A 99 -14.06 -0.66 4.43
C ILE A 99 -15.38 0.01 4.82
N MET A 100 -15.71 1.13 4.19
CA MET A 100 -16.96 1.86 4.41
C MET A 100 -18.16 1.27 3.65
N ARG A 101 -17.94 0.27 2.81
CA ARG A 101 -18.95 -0.36 1.94
C ARG A 101 -19.64 0.62 1.00
N ILE A 102 -18.90 1.63 0.57
CA ILE A 102 -19.38 2.61 -0.41
C ILE A 102 -19.17 2.02 -1.80
N THR A 103 -20.28 1.87 -2.51
CA THR A 103 -20.34 1.42 -3.89
C THR A 103 -20.41 2.62 -4.84
N TRP A 104 -20.31 2.36 -6.14
CA TRP A 104 -20.46 3.41 -7.15
C TRP A 104 -21.89 3.99 -7.20
N MET A 105 -22.89 3.22 -6.78
CA MET A 105 -24.30 3.64 -6.75
C MET A 105 -24.57 4.73 -5.71
N ASP A 106 -23.75 4.79 -4.65
CA ASP A 106 -23.91 5.78 -3.58
C ASP A 106 -23.51 7.20 -4.00
N LYS A 107 -22.86 7.34 -5.17
CA LYS A 107 -22.40 8.63 -5.75
C LYS A 107 -21.59 9.52 -4.80
N VAL A 108 -21.01 8.92 -3.75
CA VAL A 108 -20.18 9.62 -2.75
C VAL A 108 -18.85 10.03 -3.38
N THR A 109 -18.46 11.29 -3.19
CA THR A 109 -17.21 11.82 -3.73
C THR A 109 -15.98 11.36 -2.92
N ASN A 110 -14.80 11.38 -3.55
CA ASN A 110 -13.56 11.08 -2.84
C ASN A 110 -13.28 12.07 -1.69
N LYS A 111 -13.67 13.34 -1.87
CA LYS A 111 -13.52 14.39 -0.86
C LYS A 111 -14.33 14.05 0.40
N GLU A 112 -15.58 13.66 0.21
CA GLU A 112 -16.48 13.26 1.29
C GLU A 112 -15.98 12.01 2.03
N ILE A 113 -15.43 11.03 1.30
CA ILE A 113 -14.77 9.86 1.90
C ILE A 113 -13.63 10.30 2.82
N LEU A 114 -12.77 11.22 2.38
CA LEU A 114 -11.64 11.71 3.16
C LEU A 114 -12.09 12.48 4.42
N GLU A 115 -13.17 13.25 4.33
CA GLU A 115 -13.78 13.94 5.48
C GLU A 115 -14.31 12.94 6.51
N ARG A 116 -15.07 11.92 6.06
CA ARG A 116 -15.60 10.85 6.92
C ARG A 116 -14.51 9.97 7.53
N THR A 117 -13.40 9.78 6.81
CA THR A 117 -12.26 8.97 7.23
C THR A 117 -11.15 9.81 7.87
N GLY A 118 -11.46 10.96 8.47
CA GLY A 118 -10.47 11.84 9.11
C GLY A 118 -9.50 11.14 10.08
N PHE A 119 -9.89 10.01 10.69
CA PHE A 119 -9.04 9.16 11.55
C PHE A 119 -8.11 8.18 10.79
N MET A 120 -8.20 8.12 9.46
CA MET A 120 -7.42 7.29 8.53
C MET A 120 -6.51 8.15 7.63
N LYS A 121 -6.43 9.47 7.84
CA LYS A 121 -5.49 10.35 7.12
C LYS A 121 -4.06 9.85 7.24
N ILE A 122 -3.43 9.59 6.11
CA ILE A 122 -2.00 9.36 6.01
C ILE A 122 -1.56 10.62 5.30
N PHE A 123 -0.96 11.54 6.07
CA PHE A 123 -0.80 12.97 5.81
C PHE A 123 -2.04 13.83 6.13
#